data_AF-A0A078AXQ4-F1
#
_entry.id   AF-A0A078AXQ4-F1
#
_cell.length_a   1.000
_cell.length_b   1.000
_cell.length_c   1.000
_cell.angle_alpha   90.00
_cell.angle_beta   90.00
_cell.angle_gamma   90.00
#
_symmetry.space_group_name_H-M   'P 1'
#
loop_
_entity.id
_entity.type
_entity.pdbx_description
1 polymer ?
#
loop_
_entity_poly.entity_id
_entity_poly.type
_entity_poly.pdbx_seq_one_letter_code
_entity_poly.pdbx_strand_id
1 'polypeptide(L)'
;MTIKAAISKHLLEMSQTLDQQLFGLVSKEVQDKNDFEVAKINNDEAQIGNEDPQKLLEQEKIKQKKQEIERLKAKQSILLTNNIEKKILNNDLSVLESNVQSPTRQKQNVQDDKNKAVKEQGLDDAKLLVKKINEEKREREKRRQEMLRLEQEKTQREIEERQKKQDEEISKLEEEKRQKREEAEKRIKQRIEERQQSQQRMIVETKKIAKKPKLYQEIEKKFSEEQIRELEKERLEKLKEIKDNHKSVNKDDIESHSRKYDDLMRQKKEELRKKRGGLEYQSESTDQLRNYKSKFYEDILNNEKEQKEQMFKEKQDKKKMQDKVGSYAKYVKEMYWPQVSEQKRLQLESVKENIRHPLRRDNEDNAMYSAPVGQQEKKRAIARHGTADNRVNYTQQHKSKNVTSVRNLQSYVKDDNISSHSSQNGQNIKHNGFSSEPEMMHKDEERRPQRRNIKPLAQNSNQSQLLNENQKKPPKDYLREFKSKRGQDKNQNQNYAAQEMERLLANPQLSDVEKYELVKIKTDQLEQKAHLEEKMLNVMGQNTNRNVDKTIQVNDMYIESIKAKLMMLDQI
;
A
#
# COMPACT_ATOMS: atom_id res chain seq x y z
N MET A 1 -79.39 -57.72 0.30
CA MET A 1 -78.33 -56.91 -0.38
C MET A 1 -78.07 -55.55 0.29
N THR A 2 -78.98 -55.02 1.11
CA THR A 2 -78.89 -53.68 1.73
C THR A 2 -77.82 -53.54 2.83
N ILE A 3 -77.58 -54.56 3.65
CA ILE A 3 -76.61 -54.48 4.76
C ILE A 3 -75.15 -54.37 4.25
N LYS A 4 -74.78 -55.12 3.21
CA LYS A 4 -73.42 -55.03 2.63
C LYS A 4 -73.12 -53.66 2.03
N ALA A 5 -74.11 -53.03 1.38
CA ALA A 5 -73.98 -51.67 0.85
C ALA A 5 -73.83 -50.61 1.95
N ALA A 6 -74.58 -50.75 3.05
CA ALA A 6 -74.47 -49.86 4.21
C ALA A 6 -73.10 -49.98 4.90
N ILE A 7 -72.58 -51.20 5.09
CA ILE A 7 -71.24 -51.43 5.65
C ILE A 7 -70.17 -50.86 4.73
N SER A 8 -70.26 -51.09 3.42
CA SER A 8 -69.30 -50.56 2.46
C SER A 8 -69.28 -49.03 2.42
N LYS A 9 -70.46 -48.39 2.53
CA LYS A 9 -70.57 -46.93 2.60
C LYS A 9 -69.95 -46.37 3.88
N HIS A 10 -70.24 -46.99 5.03
CA HIS A 10 -69.66 -46.58 6.31
C HIS A 10 -68.14 -46.75 6.36
N LEU A 11 -67.60 -47.84 5.78
CA LEU A 11 -66.15 -48.04 5.66
C LEU A 11 -65.50 -47.00 4.75
N LEU A 12 -66.17 -46.59 3.66
CA LEU A 12 -65.68 -45.53 2.79
C LEU A 12 -65.65 -44.16 3.49
N GLU A 13 -66.70 -43.83 4.24
CA GLU A 13 -66.76 -42.59 5.05
C GLU A 13 -65.69 -42.59 6.15
N MET A 14 -65.48 -43.72 6.82
CA MET A 14 -64.37 -43.91 7.77
C MET A 14 -62.99 -43.76 7.12
N SER A 15 -62.79 -44.31 5.92
CA SER A 15 -61.52 -44.15 5.18
C SER A 15 -61.28 -42.68 4.84
N GLN A 16 -62.29 -41.97 4.32
CA GLN A 16 -62.18 -40.56 3.96
C GLN A 16 -61.89 -39.67 5.16
N THR A 17 -62.51 -39.96 6.31
CA THR A 17 -62.25 -39.21 7.55
C THR A 17 -60.86 -39.47 8.11
N LEU A 18 -60.35 -40.70 8.04
CA LEU A 18 -58.97 -41.01 8.40
C LEU A 18 -57.96 -40.33 7.47
N ASP A 19 -58.22 -40.31 6.16
CA ASP A 19 -57.35 -39.64 5.18
C ASP A 19 -57.30 -38.13 5.43
N GLN A 20 -58.43 -37.50 5.76
CA GLN A 20 -58.48 -36.09 6.14
C GLN A 20 -57.71 -35.80 7.44
N GLN A 21 -57.81 -36.67 8.45
CA GLN A 21 -57.05 -36.54 9.69
C GLN A 21 -55.54 -36.72 9.45
N LEU A 22 -55.16 -37.69 8.63
CA LEU A 22 -53.76 -37.93 8.27
C LEU A 22 -53.18 -36.74 7.50
N PHE A 23 -53.93 -36.19 6.54
CA PHE A 23 -53.53 -35.00 5.80
C PHE A 23 -53.38 -33.77 6.71
N GLY A 24 -54.28 -33.62 7.69
CA GLY A 24 -54.20 -32.56 8.70
C GLY A 24 -52.95 -32.69 9.59
N LEU A 25 -52.60 -33.90 10.02
CA LEU A 25 -51.38 -34.15 10.80
C LEU A 25 -50.11 -33.87 10.01
N VAL A 26 -50.03 -34.34 8.75
CA VAL A 26 -48.89 -34.09 7.87
C VAL A 26 -48.74 -32.60 7.58
N SER A 27 -49.84 -31.90 7.30
CA SER A 27 -49.83 -30.45 7.06
C SER A 27 -49.32 -29.69 8.29
N LYS A 28 -49.77 -30.11 9.48
CA LYS A 28 -49.30 -29.52 10.74
C LYS A 28 -47.81 -29.78 10.98
N GLU A 29 -47.33 -31.00 10.74
CA GLU A 29 -45.89 -31.31 10.90
C GLU A 29 -45.01 -30.52 9.92
N VAL A 30 -45.46 -30.36 8.68
CA VAL A 30 -44.77 -29.52 7.69
C VAL A 30 -44.74 -28.07 8.13
N GLN A 31 -45.86 -27.56 8.67
CA GLN A 31 -45.94 -26.20 9.17
C GLN A 31 -45.05 -25.98 10.40
N ASP A 32 -45.06 -26.90 11.36
CA ASP A 32 -44.21 -26.84 12.55
C ASP A 32 -42.71 -26.88 12.16
N LYS A 33 -42.34 -27.68 11.14
CA LYS A 33 -40.97 -27.69 10.59
C LYS A 33 -40.59 -26.38 9.90
N ASN A 34 -41.50 -25.82 9.10
CA ASN A 34 -41.27 -24.53 8.45
C ASN A 34 -41.13 -23.42 9.49
N ASP A 35 -41.99 -23.37 10.50
CA ASP A 35 -41.93 -22.37 11.57
C ASP A 35 -40.64 -22.51 12.39
N PHE A 36 -40.17 -23.75 12.62
CA PHE A 36 -38.86 -23.99 13.25
C PHE A 36 -37.69 -23.51 12.39
N GLU A 37 -37.70 -23.76 11.07
CA GLU A 37 -36.66 -23.26 10.17
C GLU A 37 -36.67 -21.73 10.07
N VAL A 38 -37.84 -21.10 9.98
CA VAL A 38 -37.98 -19.64 9.99
C VAL A 38 -37.48 -19.05 11.31
N ALA A 39 -37.83 -19.65 12.45
CA ALA A 39 -37.33 -19.23 13.75
C ALA A 39 -35.79 -19.34 13.84
N LYS A 40 -35.21 -20.41 13.27
CA LYS A 40 -33.75 -20.59 13.20
C LYS A 40 -33.09 -19.53 12.34
N ILE A 41 -33.63 -19.25 11.15
CA ILE A 41 -33.12 -18.20 10.24
C ILE A 41 -33.17 -16.83 10.93
N ASN A 42 -34.29 -16.49 11.58
CA ASN A 42 -34.42 -15.22 12.29
C ASN A 42 -33.42 -15.09 13.45
N ASN A 43 -33.11 -16.19 14.13
CA ASN A 43 -32.13 -16.20 15.21
C ASN A 43 -30.70 -16.04 14.67
N ASP A 44 -30.39 -16.69 13.55
CA ASP A 44 -29.11 -16.55 12.86
C ASP A 44 -28.93 -15.11 12.32
N GLU A 45 -29.97 -14.50 11.74
CA GLU A 45 -29.95 -13.09 11.31
C GLU A 45 -29.76 -12.11 12.48
N ALA A 46 -30.42 -12.36 13.62
CA ALA A 46 -30.26 -11.55 14.83
C ALA A 46 -28.85 -11.64 15.43
N GLN A 47 -28.18 -12.80 15.30
CA GLN A 47 -26.78 -12.95 15.67
C GLN A 47 -25.85 -12.21 14.69
N ILE A 48 -26.10 -12.33 13.38
CA ILE A 48 -25.31 -11.64 12.34
C ILE A 48 -25.38 -10.12 12.47
N GLY A 49 -26.52 -9.56 12.85
CA GLY A 49 -26.70 -8.11 12.99
C GLY A 49 -25.88 -7.46 14.13
N ASN A 50 -25.44 -8.24 15.12
CA ASN A 50 -24.68 -7.75 16.28
C ASN A 50 -23.19 -8.09 16.23
N GLU A 51 -22.75 -8.97 15.34
CA GLU A 51 -21.35 -9.31 15.18
C GLU A 51 -20.66 -8.39 14.16
N ASP A 52 -19.48 -7.89 14.53
CA ASP A 52 -18.63 -7.10 13.64
C ASP A 52 -18.35 -7.91 12.36
N PRO A 53 -18.69 -7.42 11.15
CA PRO A 53 -18.53 -8.15 9.89
C PRO A 53 -17.08 -8.62 9.65
N GLN A 54 -16.10 -7.97 10.30
CA GLN A 54 -14.71 -8.45 10.27
C GLN A 54 -14.49 -9.75 11.06
N LYS A 55 -15.16 -9.94 12.19
CA LYS A 55 -15.09 -11.18 12.97
C LYS A 55 -15.75 -12.35 12.25
N LEU A 56 -16.86 -12.09 11.54
CA LEU A 56 -17.56 -13.12 10.77
C LEU A 56 -16.69 -13.63 9.61
N LEU A 57 -16.07 -12.71 8.86
CA LEU A 57 -15.13 -13.04 7.78
C LEU A 57 -13.89 -13.81 8.30
N GLU A 58 -13.47 -13.50 9.52
CA GLU A 58 -12.38 -14.20 10.18
C GLU A 58 -12.76 -15.62 10.62
N GLN A 59 -13.92 -15.81 11.24
CA GLN A 59 -14.43 -17.14 11.57
C GLN A 59 -14.59 -18.01 10.32
N GLU A 60 -15.07 -17.44 9.21
CA GLU A 60 -15.19 -18.16 7.95
C GLU A 60 -13.81 -18.60 7.41
N LYS A 61 -12.80 -17.73 7.49
CA LYS A 61 -11.41 -18.07 7.14
C LYS A 61 -10.85 -19.17 8.04
N ILE A 62 -11.16 -19.16 9.33
CA ILE A 62 -10.75 -20.22 10.27
C ILE A 62 -11.41 -21.54 9.89
N LYS A 63 -12.72 -21.52 9.57
CA LYS A 63 -13.48 -22.70 9.14
C LYS A 63 -12.93 -23.30 7.84
N GLN A 64 -12.62 -22.46 6.85
CA GLN A 64 -11.99 -22.90 5.59
C GLN A 64 -10.62 -23.52 5.82
N LYS A 65 -9.77 -22.91 6.66
CA LYS A 65 -8.46 -23.49 7.01
C LYS A 65 -8.59 -24.82 7.74
N LYS A 66 -9.56 -24.96 8.65
CA LYS A 66 -9.81 -26.21 9.37
C LYS A 66 -10.20 -27.33 8.41
N GLN A 67 -11.07 -27.04 7.43
CA GLN A 67 -11.43 -27.99 6.37
C GLN A 67 -10.25 -28.34 5.46
N GLU A 68 -9.37 -27.38 5.15
CA GLU A 68 -8.15 -27.64 4.37
C GLU A 68 -7.17 -28.55 5.11
N ILE A 69 -6.96 -28.30 6.42
CA ILE A 69 -6.14 -29.16 7.29
C ILE A 69 -6.71 -30.59 7.34
N GLU A 70 -8.03 -30.73 7.47
CA GLU A 70 -8.69 -32.03 7.50
C GLU A 70 -8.52 -32.79 6.17
N ARG A 71 -8.64 -32.09 5.03
CA ARG A 71 -8.34 -32.66 3.70
C ARG A 71 -6.88 -33.08 3.56
N LEU A 72 -5.93 -32.30 4.08
CA LEU A 72 -4.51 -32.65 4.06
C LEU A 72 -4.21 -33.86 4.94
N LYS A 73 -4.82 -33.96 6.13
CA LYS A 73 -4.73 -35.14 6.99
C LYS A 73 -5.28 -36.39 6.30
N ALA A 74 -6.42 -36.28 5.63
CA ALA A 74 -6.99 -37.38 4.85
C ALA A 74 -6.05 -37.82 3.71
N LYS A 75 -5.46 -36.87 2.98
CA LYS A 75 -4.46 -37.17 1.93
C LYS A 75 -3.21 -37.86 2.48
N GLN A 76 -2.68 -37.39 3.61
CA GLN A 76 -1.51 -38.02 4.25
C GLN A 76 -1.83 -39.44 4.73
N SER A 77 -3.02 -39.66 5.29
CA SER A 77 -3.48 -40.99 5.71
C SER A 77 -3.50 -41.97 4.52
N ILE A 78 -4.05 -41.55 3.37
CA ILE A 78 -4.08 -42.37 2.14
C ILE A 78 -2.66 -42.68 1.62
N LEU A 79 -1.72 -41.74 1.72
CA LEU A 79 -0.33 -41.98 1.32
C LEU A 79 0.38 -42.97 2.25
N LEU A 80 0.09 -42.91 3.56
CA LEU A 80 0.63 -43.86 4.53
C LEU A 80 0.10 -45.27 4.30
N THR A 81 -1.20 -45.44 4.03
CA THR A 81 -1.78 -46.76 3.71
C THR A 81 -1.17 -47.34 2.43
N ASN A 82 -1.02 -46.54 1.37
CA ASN A 82 -0.41 -46.98 0.11
C ASN A 82 1.06 -47.40 0.28
N ASN A 83 1.82 -46.71 1.15
CA ASN A 83 3.21 -47.07 1.42
C ASN A 83 3.33 -48.35 2.25
N ILE A 84 2.39 -48.60 3.17
CA ILE A 84 2.34 -49.84 3.95
C ILE A 84 1.98 -51.01 3.02
N GLU A 85 0.98 -50.86 2.15
CA GLU A 85 0.60 -51.89 1.17
C GLU A 85 1.75 -52.24 0.23
N LYS A 86 2.49 -51.24 -0.29
CA LYS A 86 3.68 -51.49 -1.12
C LYS A 86 4.80 -52.21 -0.37
N LYS A 87 4.99 -51.90 0.92
CA LYS A 87 5.98 -52.61 1.75
C LYS A 87 5.58 -54.05 2.02
N ILE A 88 4.29 -54.32 2.25
CA ILE A 88 3.77 -55.69 2.41
C ILE A 88 3.96 -56.49 1.11
N LEU A 89 3.57 -55.93 -0.04
CA LEU A 89 3.75 -56.56 -1.35
C LEU A 89 5.22 -56.88 -1.67
N ASN A 90 6.14 -55.96 -1.40
CA ASN A 90 7.57 -56.20 -1.63
C ASN A 90 8.15 -57.26 -0.68
N ASN A 91 7.64 -57.35 0.56
CA ASN A 91 8.08 -58.37 1.50
C ASN A 91 7.62 -59.76 1.07
N ASP A 92 6.35 -59.89 0.63
CA ASP A 92 5.77 -61.14 0.15
C ASP A 92 6.48 -61.64 -1.13
N LEU A 93 6.91 -60.73 -2.02
CA LEU A 93 7.74 -61.07 -3.18
C LEU A 93 9.14 -61.57 -2.80
N SER A 94 9.81 -60.96 -1.81
CA SER A 94 11.14 -61.42 -1.37
C SER A 94 11.10 -62.80 -0.69
N VAL A 95 9.99 -63.13 -0.02
CA VAL A 95 9.79 -64.45 0.59
C VAL A 95 9.62 -65.54 -0.47
N LEU A 96 9.00 -65.22 -1.61
CA LEU A 96 8.85 -66.16 -2.74
C LEU A 96 10.17 -66.40 -3.50
N GLU A 97 11.04 -65.39 -3.63
CA GLU A 97 12.34 -65.55 -4.31
C GLU A 97 13.35 -66.38 -3.50
N SER A 98 13.23 -66.41 -2.18
CA SER A 98 14.15 -67.17 -1.31
C SER A 98 13.87 -68.69 -1.21
N ASN A 99 12.82 -69.19 -1.87
CA ASN A 99 12.42 -70.62 -1.79
C ASN A 99 12.60 -71.41 -3.10
N VAL A 100 13.33 -70.87 -4.08
CA VAL A 100 13.66 -71.54 -5.35
C VAL A 100 15.17 -71.75 -5.49
N GLN A 101 15.79 -72.39 -4.50
CA GLN A 101 17.07 -73.10 -4.68
C GLN A 101 16.99 -74.49 -4.04
N SER A 102 16.75 -75.45 -4.93
CA SER A 102 17.01 -76.89 -4.88
C SER A 102 17.85 -77.45 -3.71
N PRO A 103 17.47 -78.64 -3.23
CA PRO A 103 18.46 -79.69 -3.01
C PRO A 103 18.11 -80.95 -3.80
N THR A 104 18.88 -81.18 -4.87
CA THR A 104 19.09 -82.50 -5.45
C THR A 104 19.89 -83.33 -4.43
N ARG A 105 19.25 -84.23 -3.69
CA ARG A 105 19.95 -85.22 -2.86
C ARG A 105 19.77 -86.62 -3.42
N GLN A 106 20.89 -87.17 -3.87
CA GLN A 106 21.06 -88.52 -4.37
C GLN A 106 20.82 -89.56 -3.28
N LYS A 107 20.18 -90.66 -3.68
CA LYS A 107 20.05 -91.90 -2.92
C LYS A 107 21.41 -92.59 -2.82
N GLN A 108 21.82 -92.98 -1.61
CA GLN A 108 22.73 -94.12 -1.42
C GLN A 108 22.21 -95.00 -0.27
N ASN A 109 21.89 -96.23 -0.65
CA ASN A 109 21.68 -97.41 0.20
C ASN A 109 23.04 -97.92 0.65
N VAL A 110 23.28 -98.08 1.95
CA VAL A 110 24.15 -99.14 2.49
C VAL A 110 23.57 -99.57 3.85
N GLN A 111 23.33 -100.88 3.96
CA GLN A 111 22.97 -101.59 5.18
C GLN A 111 24.12 -101.51 6.20
N ASP A 112 23.81 -101.48 7.50
CA ASP A 112 24.55 -102.28 8.46
C ASP A 112 23.74 -102.43 9.77
N ASP A 113 23.15 -103.61 9.89
CA ASP A 113 22.59 -104.17 11.11
C ASP A 113 23.74 -104.59 12.04
N LYS A 114 23.89 -103.86 13.15
CA LYS A 114 24.34 -104.30 14.48
C LYS A 114 24.81 -103.07 15.26
N ASN A 115 23.93 -102.51 16.08
CA ASN A 115 24.23 -101.72 17.29
C ASN A 115 22.92 -101.15 17.83
N LYS A 116 22.16 -101.98 18.55
CA LYS A 116 20.81 -101.66 19.07
C LYS A 116 20.76 -101.27 20.54
N ALA A 117 21.89 -101.29 21.28
CA ALA A 117 21.92 -100.97 22.71
C ALA A 117 22.61 -99.64 23.06
N VAL A 118 23.38 -99.02 22.15
CA VAL A 118 24.03 -97.70 22.36
C VAL A 118 23.23 -96.55 21.74
N LYS A 119 22.22 -96.85 20.91
CA LYS A 119 21.40 -95.84 20.20
C LYS A 119 20.32 -95.17 21.05
N GLU A 120 19.94 -95.75 22.18
CA GLU A 120 18.84 -95.21 23.01
C GLU A 120 19.29 -94.02 23.85
N GLN A 121 20.51 -94.04 24.40
CA GLN A 121 21.10 -92.88 25.10
C GLN A 121 21.44 -91.72 24.14
N GLY A 122 21.96 -92.01 22.94
CA GLY A 122 22.22 -90.97 21.92
C GLY A 122 20.95 -90.34 21.34
N LEU A 123 19.81 -91.05 21.37
CA LEU A 123 18.51 -90.52 20.94
C LEU A 123 17.96 -89.50 21.93
N ASP A 124 18.16 -89.70 23.22
CA ASP A 124 17.68 -88.75 24.24
C ASP A 124 18.56 -87.49 24.30
N ASP A 125 19.87 -87.63 24.13
CA ASP A 125 20.78 -86.48 23.98
C ASP A 125 20.49 -85.68 22.70
N ALA A 126 20.17 -86.35 21.59
CA ALA A 126 19.75 -85.69 20.35
C ALA A 126 18.41 -84.95 20.51
N LYS A 127 17.44 -85.52 21.23
CA LYS A 127 16.16 -84.84 21.53
C LYS A 127 16.38 -83.62 22.42
N LEU A 128 17.25 -83.70 23.42
CA LEU A 128 17.63 -82.58 24.29
C LEU A 128 18.31 -81.46 23.49
N LEU A 129 19.21 -81.80 22.58
CA LEU A 129 19.88 -80.84 21.71
C LEU A 129 18.88 -80.13 20.77
N VAL A 130 17.96 -80.88 20.14
CA VAL A 130 16.90 -80.31 19.29
C VAL A 130 15.97 -79.40 20.08
N LYS A 131 15.61 -79.79 21.32
CA LYS A 131 14.82 -78.94 22.21
C LYS A 131 15.55 -77.64 22.54
N LYS A 132 16.85 -77.71 22.83
CA LYS A 132 17.69 -76.54 23.12
C LYS A 132 17.84 -75.63 21.88
N ILE A 133 18.01 -76.19 20.69
CA ILE A 133 18.05 -75.44 19.43
C ILE A 133 16.70 -74.75 19.16
N ASN A 134 15.59 -75.42 19.43
CA ASN A 134 14.25 -74.85 19.24
C ASN A 134 13.93 -73.75 20.28
N GLU A 135 14.35 -73.92 21.52
CA GLU A 135 14.27 -72.87 22.55
C GLU A 135 15.15 -71.67 22.19
N GLU A 136 16.39 -71.90 21.75
CA GLU A 136 17.29 -70.83 21.29
C GLU A 136 16.71 -70.10 20.05
N LYS A 137 16.11 -70.83 19.11
CA LYS A 137 15.45 -70.24 17.93
C LYS A 137 14.25 -69.38 18.35
N ARG A 138 13.41 -69.86 19.29
CA ARG A 138 12.31 -69.06 19.86
C ARG A 138 12.81 -67.83 20.60
N GLU A 139 13.93 -67.93 21.31
CA GLU A 139 14.51 -66.80 22.03
C GLU A 139 15.07 -65.74 21.07
N ARG A 140 15.79 -66.15 20.02
CA ARG A 140 16.25 -65.24 18.96
C ARG A 140 15.09 -64.55 18.24
N GLU A 141 14.00 -65.29 17.99
CA GLU A 141 12.80 -64.74 17.36
C GLU A 141 12.09 -63.74 18.26
N LYS A 142 11.97 -64.02 19.57
CA LYS A 142 11.47 -63.03 20.56
C LYS A 142 12.33 -61.76 20.60
N ARG A 143 13.67 -61.88 20.62
CA ARG A 143 14.56 -60.70 20.61
C ARG A 143 14.42 -59.88 19.33
N ARG A 144 14.21 -60.52 18.17
CA ARG A 144 13.93 -59.82 16.90
C ARG A 144 12.61 -59.06 16.95
N GLN A 145 11.55 -59.69 17.47
CA GLN A 145 10.24 -59.03 17.63
C GLN A 145 10.32 -57.84 18.60
N GLU A 146 11.06 -57.96 19.70
CA GLU A 146 11.26 -56.89 20.67
C GLU A 146 12.03 -55.70 20.07
N MET A 147 13.11 -55.97 19.32
CA MET A 147 13.85 -54.95 18.59
C MET A 147 12.99 -54.22 17.56
N LEU A 148 12.16 -54.96 16.81
CA LEU A 148 11.23 -54.37 15.84
C LEU A 148 10.19 -53.49 16.53
N ARG A 149 9.68 -53.91 17.69
CA ARG A 149 8.72 -53.11 18.47
C ARG A 149 9.34 -51.82 19.00
N LEU A 150 10.57 -51.89 19.49
CA LEU A 150 11.34 -50.71 19.92
C LEU A 150 11.60 -49.73 18.77
N GLU A 151 11.88 -50.25 17.58
CA GLU A 151 12.09 -49.42 16.39
C GLU A 151 10.79 -48.73 15.96
N GLN A 152 9.66 -49.45 15.94
CA GLN A 152 8.33 -48.87 15.68
C GLN A 152 7.99 -47.78 16.71
N GLU A 153 8.20 -48.05 18.01
CA GLU A 153 7.96 -47.06 19.07
C GLU A 153 8.85 -45.83 18.93
N LYS A 154 10.11 -46.00 18.53
CA LYS A 154 11.03 -44.88 18.27
C LYS A 154 10.55 -44.02 17.10
N THR A 155 10.14 -44.65 15.99
CA THR A 155 9.58 -43.91 14.83
C THR A 155 8.28 -43.18 15.18
N GLN A 156 7.44 -43.78 16.03
CA GLN A 156 6.19 -43.16 16.46
C GLN A 156 6.43 -41.95 17.36
N ARG A 157 7.38 -42.04 18.31
CA ARG A 157 7.81 -40.89 19.13
C ARG A 157 8.42 -39.77 18.30
N GLU A 158 9.21 -40.10 17.27
CA GLU A 158 9.80 -39.10 16.38
C GLU A 158 8.71 -38.34 15.57
N ILE A 159 7.68 -39.05 15.11
CA ILE A 159 6.53 -38.44 14.43
C ILE A 159 5.76 -37.52 15.39
N GLU A 160 5.49 -37.96 16.62
CA GLU A 160 4.82 -37.15 17.64
C GLU A 160 5.62 -35.90 18.02
N GLU A 161 6.94 -36.02 18.20
CA GLU A 161 7.80 -34.87 18.50
C GLU A 161 7.82 -33.87 17.34
N ARG A 162 7.84 -34.36 16.09
CA ARG A 162 7.77 -33.52 14.90
C ARG A 162 6.42 -32.80 14.79
N GLN A 163 5.32 -33.46 15.10
CA GLN A 163 3.99 -32.84 15.15
C GLN A 163 3.93 -31.78 16.24
N LYS A 164 4.44 -32.08 17.44
CA LYS A 164 4.48 -31.13 18.55
C LYS A 164 5.29 -29.87 18.20
N LYS A 165 6.43 -30.01 17.52
CA LYS A 165 7.22 -28.86 17.03
C LYS A 165 6.46 -28.03 16.00
N GLN A 166 5.72 -28.66 15.09
CA GLN A 166 4.89 -27.95 14.12
C GLN A 166 3.74 -27.19 14.80
N ASP A 167 3.07 -27.80 15.78
CA ASP A 167 2.00 -27.15 16.53
C ASP A 167 2.51 -25.97 17.38
N GLU A 168 3.68 -26.12 18.01
CA GLU A 168 4.35 -25.02 18.74
C GLU A 168 4.74 -23.87 17.80
N GLU A 169 5.22 -24.16 16.59
CA GLU A 169 5.56 -23.15 15.58
C GLU A 169 4.31 -22.42 15.07
N ILE A 170 3.23 -23.16 14.81
CA ILE A 170 1.93 -22.59 14.43
C ILE A 170 1.40 -21.68 15.54
N SER A 171 1.48 -22.13 16.80
CA SER A 171 1.03 -21.37 17.97
C SER A 171 1.82 -20.06 18.12
N LYS A 172 3.15 -20.09 17.99
CA LYS A 172 3.99 -18.88 18.00
C LYS A 172 3.63 -17.90 16.88
N LEU A 173 3.38 -18.43 15.67
CA LEU A 173 3.03 -17.61 14.51
C LEU A 173 1.63 -16.99 14.62
N GLU A 174 0.70 -17.68 15.30
CA GLU A 174 -0.63 -17.16 15.62
C GLU A 174 -0.56 -16.05 16.68
N GLU A 175 0.25 -16.23 17.73
CA GLU A 175 0.47 -15.21 18.75
C GLU A 175 1.14 -13.95 18.18
N GLU A 176 2.14 -14.10 17.30
CA GLU A 176 2.75 -12.96 16.61
C GLU A 176 1.75 -12.22 15.72
N LYS A 177 0.88 -12.95 15.00
CA LYS A 177 -0.21 -12.33 14.21
C LYS A 177 -1.19 -11.58 15.09
N ARG A 178 -1.53 -12.12 16.25
CA ARG A 178 -2.42 -11.46 17.22
C ARG A 178 -1.79 -10.17 17.74
N GLN A 179 -0.51 -10.20 18.13
CA GLN A 179 0.21 -9.00 18.58
C GLN A 179 0.26 -7.91 17.49
N LYS A 180 0.52 -8.29 16.23
CA LYS A 180 0.51 -7.33 15.10
C LYS A 180 -0.85 -6.68 14.88
N ARG A 181 -1.95 -7.41 15.13
CA ARG A 181 -3.31 -6.85 15.05
C ARG A 181 -3.61 -5.90 16.19
N GLU A 182 -3.24 -6.28 17.42
CA GLU A 182 -3.41 -5.41 18.58
C GLU A 182 -2.60 -4.11 18.44
N GLU A 183 -1.39 -4.17 17.87
CA GLU A 183 -0.58 -2.99 17.54
C GLU A 183 -1.23 -2.12 16.45
N ALA A 184 -1.75 -2.74 15.38
CA ALA A 184 -2.45 -2.02 14.32
C ALA A 184 -3.72 -1.33 14.83
N GLU A 185 -4.48 -2.00 15.71
CA GLU A 185 -5.68 -1.44 16.34
C GLU A 185 -5.34 -0.26 17.25
N LYS A 186 -4.28 -0.37 18.07
CA LYS A 186 -3.76 0.75 18.88
C LYS A 186 -3.37 1.93 18.01
N ARG A 187 -2.71 1.70 16.87
CA ARG A 187 -2.32 2.76 15.92
C ARG A 187 -3.52 3.44 15.26
N ILE A 188 -4.59 2.69 14.96
CA ILE A 188 -5.84 3.24 14.44
C ILE A 188 -6.53 4.10 15.50
N LYS A 189 -6.63 3.60 16.75
CA LYS A 189 -7.20 4.37 17.88
C LYS A 189 -6.46 5.68 18.11
N GLN A 190 -5.13 5.65 18.12
CA GLN A 190 -4.30 6.86 18.22
C GLN A 190 -4.57 7.86 17.10
N ARG A 191 -4.67 7.41 15.84
CA ARG A 191 -5.01 8.31 14.71
C ARG A 191 -6.40 8.93 14.83
N ILE A 192 -7.37 8.17 15.33
CA ILE A 192 -8.73 8.68 15.56
C ILE A 192 -8.71 9.73 16.67
N GLU A 193 -8.01 9.45 17.77
CA GLU A 193 -7.84 10.40 18.87
C GLU A 193 -7.12 11.68 18.44
N GLU A 194 -6.02 11.57 17.69
CA GLU A 194 -5.30 12.71 17.10
C GLU A 194 -6.21 13.54 16.20
N ARG A 195 -7.04 12.89 15.37
CA ARG A 195 -8.01 13.59 14.51
C ARG A 195 -9.07 14.33 15.35
N GLN A 196 -9.58 13.70 16.41
CA GLN A 196 -10.54 14.34 17.32
C GLN A 196 -9.91 15.53 18.05
N GLN A 197 -8.69 15.37 18.57
CA GLN A 197 -7.94 16.46 19.20
C GLN A 197 -7.65 17.60 18.22
N SER A 198 -7.27 17.28 16.98
CA SER A 198 -7.07 18.28 15.92
C SER A 198 -8.37 19.03 15.59
N GLN A 199 -9.50 18.33 15.51
CA GLN A 199 -10.82 18.95 15.30
C GLN A 199 -11.19 19.86 16.47
N GLN A 200 -10.96 19.43 17.71
CA GLN A 200 -11.19 20.26 18.90
C GLN A 200 -10.31 21.51 18.90
N ARG A 201 -9.01 21.40 18.57
CA ARG A 201 -8.10 22.54 18.43
C ARG A 201 -8.60 23.52 17.38
N MET A 202 -9.01 23.03 16.21
CA MET A 202 -9.59 23.84 15.14
C MET A 202 -10.90 24.53 15.59
N ILE A 203 -11.77 23.85 16.33
CA ILE A 203 -12.99 24.46 16.89
C ILE A 203 -12.64 25.56 17.90
N VAL A 204 -11.64 25.35 18.75
CA VAL A 204 -11.18 26.36 19.72
C VAL A 204 -10.54 27.55 19.00
N GLU A 205 -9.73 27.32 17.97
CA GLU A 205 -9.11 28.38 17.16
C GLU A 205 -10.15 29.18 16.36
N THR A 206 -11.12 28.52 15.73
CA THR A 206 -12.21 29.21 15.03
C THR A 206 -13.09 30.01 15.98
N LYS A 207 -13.37 29.49 17.19
CA LYS A 207 -14.02 30.27 18.26
C LYS A 207 -13.19 31.48 18.71
N LYS A 208 -11.85 31.35 18.77
CA LYS A 208 -10.95 32.50 19.06
C LYS A 208 -11.00 33.54 17.94
N ILE A 209 -11.00 33.11 16.68
CA ILE A 209 -11.12 34.01 15.52
C ILE A 209 -12.48 34.69 15.49
N ALA A 210 -13.57 33.96 15.77
CA ALA A 210 -14.91 34.51 15.82
C ALA A 210 -15.13 35.52 16.96
N LYS A 211 -14.39 35.39 18.07
CA LYS A 211 -14.39 36.34 19.18
C LYS A 211 -13.54 37.60 18.91
N LYS A 212 -12.60 37.55 17.95
CA LYS A 212 -11.87 38.75 17.56
C LYS A 212 -12.86 39.68 16.84
N PRO A 213 -12.93 40.97 17.23
CA PRO A 213 -13.75 41.94 16.50
C PRO A 213 -13.34 41.93 15.03
N LYS A 214 -14.33 42.10 14.15
CA LYS A 214 -14.06 42.09 12.70
C LYS A 214 -13.09 43.23 12.38
N LEU A 215 -12.19 43.03 11.42
CA LEU A 215 -11.14 44.01 11.08
C LEU A 215 -11.67 45.44 10.88
N TYR A 216 -12.87 45.60 10.31
CA TYR A 216 -13.50 46.92 10.14
C TYR A 216 -13.82 47.60 11.49
N GLN A 217 -14.21 46.85 12.53
CA GLN A 217 -14.47 47.39 13.86
C GLN A 217 -13.17 47.87 14.52
N GLU A 218 -12.05 47.17 14.26
CA GLU A 218 -10.73 47.63 14.71
C GLU A 218 -10.31 48.90 13.95
N ILE A 219 -10.59 48.99 12.65
CA ILE A 219 -10.32 50.19 11.84
C ILE A 219 -11.19 51.37 12.30
N GLU A 220 -12.49 51.17 12.52
CA GLU A 220 -13.40 52.21 13.05
C GLU A 220 -12.97 52.69 14.44
N LYS A 221 -12.56 51.77 15.31
CA LYS A 221 -12.07 52.12 16.64
C LYS A 221 -10.74 52.88 16.58
N LYS A 222 -9.81 52.47 15.72
CA LYS A 222 -8.56 53.21 15.49
C LYS A 222 -8.83 54.58 14.89
N PHE A 223 -9.76 54.68 13.97
CA PHE A 223 -10.15 55.94 13.35
C PHE A 223 -10.81 56.87 14.37
N SER A 224 -11.67 56.36 15.26
CA SER A 224 -12.27 57.18 16.33
C SER A 224 -11.23 57.60 17.38
N GLU A 225 -10.32 56.70 17.76
CA GLU A 225 -9.19 57.02 18.65
C GLU A 225 -8.27 58.07 18.00
N GLU A 226 -8.01 57.97 16.70
CA GLU A 226 -7.19 58.91 15.94
C GLU A 226 -7.88 60.28 15.81
N GLN A 227 -9.18 60.33 15.53
CA GLN A 227 -9.97 61.56 15.56
C GLN A 227 -9.93 62.25 16.92
N ILE A 228 -10.09 61.48 18.02
CA ILE A 228 -10.01 62.02 19.37
C ILE A 228 -8.60 62.60 19.62
N ARG A 229 -7.56 61.88 19.20
CA ARG A 229 -6.17 62.31 19.36
C ARG A 229 -5.83 63.55 18.54
N GLU A 230 -6.42 63.70 17.35
CA GLU A 230 -6.27 64.86 16.49
C GLU A 230 -6.97 66.08 17.08
N LEU A 231 -8.20 65.92 17.59
CA LEU A 231 -8.90 66.97 18.33
C LEU A 231 -8.15 67.39 19.59
N GLU A 232 -7.53 66.44 20.29
CA GLU A 232 -6.71 66.73 21.48
C GLU A 232 -5.43 67.50 21.12
N LYS A 233 -4.77 67.16 20.00
CA LYS A 233 -3.64 67.92 19.45
C LYS A 233 -4.05 69.32 19.05
N GLU A 234 -5.15 69.49 18.32
CA GLU A 234 -5.66 70.80 17.90
C GLU A 234 -5.99 71.68 19.12
N ARG A 235 -6.58 71.09 20.17
CA ARG A 235 -6.84 71.78 21.43
C ARG A 235 -5.54 72.22 22.13
N LEU A 236 -4.53 71.36 22.15
CA LEU A 236 -3.21 71.65 22.69
C LEU A 236 -2.49 72.75 21.89
N GLU A 237 -2.61 72.71 20.58
CA GLU A 237 -2.01 73.70 19.68
C GLU A 237 -2.69 75.06 19.83
N LYS A 238 -4.03 75.12 19.89
CA LYS A 238 -4.76 76.36 20.21
C LYS A 238 -4.38 76.92 21.58
N LEU A 239 -4.24 76.05 22.59
CA LEU A 239 -3.75 76.47 23.92
C LEU A 239 -2.31 77.01 23.87
N LYS A 240 -1.46 76.41 23.04
CA LYS A 240 -0.09 76.87 22.83
C LYS A 240 -0.06 78.20 22.09
N GLU A 241 -0.85 78.37 21.04
CA GLU A 241 -0.98 79.61 20.28
C GLU A 241 -1.50 80.76 21.17
N ILE A 242 -2.49 80.50 22.02
CA ILE A 242 -2.96 81.46 23.03
C ILE A 242 -1.81 81.83 23.99
N LYS A 243 -1.04 80.84 24.47
CA LYS A 243 0.11 81.09 25.33
C LYS A 243 1.22 81.88 24.63
N ASP A 244 1.50 81.58 23.36
CA ASP A 244 2.55 82.23 22.58
C ASP A 244 2.14 83.66 22.18
N ASN A 245 0.87 83.91 21.84
CA ASN A 245 0.33 85.25 21.55
C ASN A 245 0.31 86.17 22.80
N HIS A 246 0.21 85.59 24.00
CA HIS A 246 0.31 86.34 25.25
C HIS A 246 1.73 86.36 25.84
N LYS A 247 2.72 85.77 25.18
CA LYS A 247 4.11 85.82 25.60
C LYS A 247 4.70 87.14 25.12
N SER A 248 5.21 87.95 26.04
CA SER A 248 5.85 89.23 25.68
C SER A 248 7.00 88.97 24.71
N VAL A 249 6.97 89.62 23.55
CA VAL A 249 7.98 89.48 22.50
C VAL A 249 9.35 89.82 23.09
N ASN A 250 10.18 88.80 23.24
CA ASN A 250 11.48 88.96 23.86
C ASN A 250 12.44 89.58 22.83
N LYS A 251 13.07 90.71 23.16
CA LYS A 251 13.88 91.49 22.20
C LYS A 251 15.04 90.67 21.60
N ASP A 252 15.53 89.69 22.36
CA ASP A 252 16.63 88.81 21.95
C ASP A 252 16.22 87.86 20.80
N ASP A 253 14.94 87.46 20.71
CA ASP A 253 14.46 86.60 19.62
C ASP A 253 14.37 87.35 18.29
N ILE A 254 14.03 88.65 18.34
CA ILE A 254 14.05 89.52 17.16
C ILE A 254 15.48 89.65 16.63
N GLU A 255 16.46 89.84 17.52
CA GLU A 255 17.86 89.96 17.12
C GLU A 255 18.42 88.63 16.57
N SER A 256 18.04 87.50 17.18
CA SER A 256 18.36 86.15 16.70
C SER A 256 17.79 85.87 15.31
N HIS A 257 16.53 86.25 15.06
CA HIS A 257 15.90 86.11 13.74
C HIS A 257 16.54 86.99 12.68
N SER A 258 16.98 88.21 13.03
CA SER A 258 17.75 89.07 12.12
C SER A 258 19.09 88.43 11.75
N ARG A 259 19.84 87.90 12.72
CA ARG A 259 21.11 87.20 12.47
C ARG A 259 20.92 85.95 11.60
N LYS A 260 19.86 85.16 11.83
CA LYS A 260 19.53 84.00 10.99
C LYS A 260 19.16 84.40 9.56
N TYR A 261 18.46 85.51 9.38
CA TYR A 261 18.14 86.03 8.04
C TYR A 261 19.40 86.47 7.30
N ASP A 262 20.32 87.14 8.00
CA ASP A 262 21.62 87.54 7.45
C ASP A 262 22.48 86.31 7.08
N ASP A 263 22.50 85.28 7.92
CA ASP A 263 23.19 84.02 7.63
C ASP A 263 22.57 83.26 6.45
N LEU A 264 21.24 83.28 6.31
CA LEU A 264 20.54 82.68 5.17
C LEU A 264 20.89 83.41 3.86
N MET A 265 20.95 84.75 3.91
CA MET A 265 21.39 85.57 2.78
C MET A 265 22.87 85.33 2.45
N ARG A 266 23.70 85.07 3.47
CA ARG A 266 25.11 84.70 3.30
C ARG A 266 25.27 83.33 2.65
N GLN A 267 24.53 82.31 3.09
CA GLN A 267 24.52 80.97 2.48
C GLN A 267 24.05 80.99 1.03
N LYS A 268 22.98 81.73 0.72
CA LYS A 268 22.48 81.87 -0.64
C LYS A 268 23.50 82.54 -1.57
N LYS A 269 24.29 83.48 -1.03
CA LYS A 269 25.42 84.12 -1.74
C LYS A 269 26.60 83.16 -1.93
N GLU A 270 26.84 82.25 -0.99
CA GLU A 270 27.88 81.21 -1.07
C GLU A 270 27.52 80.08 -2.04
N GLU A 271 26.25 79.67 -2.09
CA GLU A 271 25.72 78.72 -3.09
C GLU A 271 25.86 79.26 -4.52
N LEU A 272 25.55 80.54 -4.74
CA LEU A 272 25.76 81.22 -6.02
C LEU A 272 27.24 81.28 -6.41
N ARG A 273 28.15 81.34 -5.43
CA ARG A 273 29.60 81.32 -5.65
C ARG A 273 30.12 79.90 -5.96
N LYS A 274 29.57 78.86 -5.32
CA LYS A 274 29.85 77.45 -5.61
C LYS A 274 29.36 77.00 -7.00
N LYS A 275 28.25 77.56 -7.50
CA LYS A 275 27.73 77.24 -8.84
C LYS A 275 28.57 77.81 -10.00
N ARG A 276 29.60 78.63 -9.74
CA ARG A 276 30.39 79.32 -10.78
C ARG A 276 31.87 78.90 -10.87
N GLY A 277 32.32 77.88 -10.15
CA GLY A 277 33.69 77.38 -10.29
C GLY A 277 33.86 75.92 -9.85
N GLY A 278 34.23 75.06 -10.80
CA GLY A 278 34.88 73.73 -10.63
C GLY A 278 34.12 72.72 -9.77
N LEU A 279 33.43 71.75 -10.34
CA LEU A 279 33.99 70.45 -10.80
C LEU A 279 35.05 69.87 -9.82
N GLU A 280 34.71 68.68 -9.34
CA GLU A 280 35.56 67.65 -8.75
C GLU A 280 35.66 67.57 -7.21
N TYR A 281 35.56 66.32 -6.76
CA TYR A 281 35.91 65.72 -5.47
C TYR A 281 34.82 65.41 -4.41
N GLN A 282 34.73 64.08 -4.17
CA GLN A 282 34.38 63.35 -2.95
C GLN A 282 32.94 62.87 -2.75
N SER A 283 32.71 61.62 -3.19
CA SER A 283 31.80 60.69 -2.51
C SER A 283 32.30 59.25 -2.64
N GLU A 284 33.43 58.95 -2.01
CA GLU A 284 33.88 57.58 -1.71
C GLU A 284 34.05 57.45 -0.20
N SER A 285 33.04 56.94 0.53
CA SER A 285 33.20 56.60 1.97
C SER A 285 32.01 55.81 2.56
N THR A 286 31.53 54.72 1.94
CA THR A 286 30.56 53.83 2.63
C THR A 286 30.71 52.32 2.40
N ASP A 287 31.69 51.84 1.64
CA ASP A 287 31.75 50.41 1.25
C ASP A 287 32.60 49.48 2.14
N GLN A 288 33.19 49.97 3.25
CA GLN A 288 34.05 49.12 4.09
C GLN A 288 33.31 48.26 5.14
N LEU A 289 31.99 48.39 5.29
CA LEU A 289 31.21 47.58 6.24
C LEU A 289 30.58 46.30 5.66
N ARG A 290 30.73 46.01 4.35
CA ARG A 290 30.16 44.79 3.73
C ARG A 290 31.06 43.55 3.76
N ASN A 291 32.31 43.67 4.19
CA ASN A 291 33.30 42.58 4.12
C ASN A 291 33.44 41.73 5.39
N TYR A 292 32.67 42.01 6.45
CA TYR A 292 32.59 41.12 7.62
C TYR A 292 31.42 40.14 7.50
N LYS A 293 31.41 39.31 6.45
CA LYS A 293 30.62 38.07 6.46
C LYS A 293 31.48 36.99 7.10
N SER A 294 31.10 36.56 8.30
CA SER A 294 31.73 35.44 9.00
C SER A 294 31.79 34.21 8.09
N LYS A 295 32.95 33.54 8.00
CA LYS A 295 33.13 32.28 7.23
C LYS A 295 32.05 31.25 7.54
N PHE A 296 31.56 31.23 8.78
CA PHE A 296 30.46 30.38 9.21
C PHE A 296 29.14 30.65 8.46
N TYR A 297 28.84 31.93 8.17
CA TYR A 297 27.64 32.30 7.43
C TYR A 297 27.75 31.94 5.94
N GLU A 298 28.97 31.99 5.40
CA GLU A 298 29.26 31.57 4.02
C GLU A 298 29.15 30.05 3.86
N ASP A 299 29.61 29.28 4.85
CA ASP A 299 29.44 27.82 4.89
C ASP A 299 27.97 27.39 5.05
N ILE A 300 27.17 28.13 5.83
CA ILE A 300 25.72 27.89 5.92
C ILE A 300 25.02 28.16 4.58
N LEU A 301 25.34 29.27 3.93
CA LEU A 301 24.78 29.62 2.62
C LEU A 301 25.20 28.63 1.54
N ASN A 302 26.44 28.15 1.56
CA ASN A 302 26.92 27.14 0.63
C ASN A 302 26.25 25.78 0.86
N ASN A 303 26.06 25.37 2.11
CA ASN A 303 25.30 24.14 2.43
C ASN A 303 23.84 24.24 2.00
N GLU A 304 23.17 25.39 2.23
CA GLU A 304 21.79 25.58 1.81
C GLU A 304 21.65 25.58 0.27
N LYS A 305 22.63 26.17 -0.42
CA LYS A 305 22.72 26.15 -1.88
C LYS A 305 22.95 24.73 -2.41
N GLU A 306 23.85 23.96 -1.81
CA GLU A 306 24.11 22.58 -2.19
C GLU A 306 22.90 21.67 -1.95
N GLN A 307 22.18 21.84 -0.83
CA GLN A 307 20.93 21.12 -0.58
C GLN A 307 19.86 21.45 -1.62
N LYS A 308 19.71 22.73 -2.00
CA LYS A 308 18.78 23.14 -3.06
C LYS A 308 19.16 22.53 -4.41
N GLU A 309 20.45 22.50 -4.73
CA GLU A 309 20.94 21.89 -5.97
C GLU A 309 20.72 20.38 -6.00
N GLN A 310 20.97 19.67 -4.89
CA GLN A 310 20.69 18.24 -4.77
C GLN A 310 19.19 17.93 -4.91
N MET A 311 18.32 18.69 -4.25
CA MET A 311 16.87 18.54 -4.37
C MET A 311 16.38 18.81 -5.80
N PHE A 312 16.97 19.80 -6.48
CA PHE A 312 16.65 20.09 -7.88
C PHE A 312 17.09 18.97 -8.82
N LYS A 313 18.29 18.40 -8.62
CA LYS A 313 18.80 17.27 -9.39
C LYS A 313 17.94 16.01 -9.19
N GLU A 314 17.56 15.70 -7.95
CA GLU A 314 16.67 14.57 -7.65
C GLU A 314 15.29 14.74 -8.31
N LYS A 315 14.74 15.96 -8.30
CA LYS A 315 13.48 16.26 -9.00
C LYS A 315 13.61 16.08 -10.52
N GLN A 316 14.74 16.48 -11.10
CA GLN A 316 14.99 16.30 -12.52
C GLN A 316 15.13 14.82 -12.90
N ASP A 317 15.80 14.02 -12.08
CA ASP A 317 15.97 12.58 -12.32
C ASP A 317 14.67 11.81 -12.12
N LYS A 318 13.84 12.19 -11.13
CA LYS A 318 12.46 11.68 -11.00
C LYS A 318 11.63 11.97 -12.24
N LYS A 319 11.73 13.20 -12.79
CA LYS A 319 11.04 13.56 -14.02
C LYS A 319 11.51 12.72 -15.21
N LYS A 320 12.82 12.53 -15.40
CA LYS A 320 13.37 11.66 -16.44
C LYS A 320 12.91 10.20 -16.31
N MET A 321 12.85 9.67 -15.08
CA MET A 321 12.31 8.34 -14.81
C MET A 321 10.84 8.23 -15.19
N GLN A 322 10.04 9.22 -14.81
CA GLN A 322 8.62 9.26 -15.16
C GLN A 322 8.40 9.36 -16.67
N ASP A 323 9.21 10.17 -17.37
CA ASP A 323 9.16 10.30 -18.83
C ASP A 323 9.57 8.98 -19.53
N LYS A 324 10.58 8.26 -19.00
CA LYS A 324 10.97 6.93 -19.49
C LYS A 324 9.86 5.89 -19.28
N VAL A 325 9.24 5.86 -18.10
CA VAL A 325 8.12 4.96 -17.80
C VAL A 325 6.93 5.28 -18.70
N GLY A 326 6.59 6.56 -18.88
CA GLY A 326 5.53 7.00 -19.79
C GLY A 326 5.81 6.62 -21.25
N SER A 327 7.06 6.80 -21.71
CA SER A 327 7.49 6.42 -23.05
C SER A 327 7.42 4.90 -23.26
N TYR A 328 7.88 4.11 -22.28
CA TYR A 328 7.78 2.65 -22.32
C TYR A 328 6.33 2.17 -22.29
N ALA A 329 5.48 2.75 -21.44
CA ALA A 329 4.05 2.44 -21.42
C ALA A 329 3.37 2.74 -22.75
N LYS A 330 3.74 3.86 -23.41
CA LYS A 330 3.26 4.20 -24.75
C LYS A 330 3.75 3.19 -25.78
N TYR A 331 5.04 2.83 -25.76
CA TYR A 331 5.62 1.83 -26.65
C TYR A 331 4.97 0.44 -26.49
N VAL A 332 4.79 -0.02 -25.26
CA VAL A 332 4.09 -1.29 -24.96
C VAL A 332 2.65 -1.23 -25.47
N LYS A 333 1.96 -0.11 -25.29
CA LYS A 333 0.60 0.08 -25.81
C LYS A 333 0.56 0.09 -27.34
N GLU A 334 1.57 0.61 -28.03
CA GLU A 334 1.65 0.61 -29.49
C GLU A 334 2.03 -0.77 -30.06
N MET A 335 2.94 -1.49 -29.42
CA MET A 335 3.45 -2.80 -29.88
C MET A 335 2.55 -3.98 -29.48
N TYR A 336 1.96 -3.91 -28.29
CA TYR A 336 1.14 -4.96 -27.70
C TYR A 336 -0.26 -4.42 -27.48
N TRP A 337 -0.99 -4.21 -28.58
CA TRP A 337 -2.43 -4.04 -28.46
C TRP A 337 -3.01 -5.34 -27.91
N PRO A 338 -3.70 -5.31 -26.75
CA PRO A 338 -4.36 -6.49 -26.23
C PRO A 338 -5.26 -7.05 -27.32
N GLN A 339 -5.05 -8.31 -27.72
CA GLN A 339 -5.95 -8.97 -28.64
C GLN A 339 -7.28 -9.15 -27.91
N VAL A 340 -8.23 -8.27 -28.20
CA VAL A 340 -9.58 -8.36 -27.68
C VAL A 340 -10.28 -9.44 -28.48
N SER A 341 -10.74 -10.51 -27.82
CA SER A 341 -11.56 -11.52 -28.47
C SER A 341 -12.78 -10.88 -29.13
N GLU A 342 -13.21 -11.42 -30.27
CA GLU A 342 -14.29 -10.86 -31.08
C GLU A 342 -15.59 -10.65 -30.26
N GLN A 343 -15.88 -11.57 -29.35
CA GLN A 343 -16.99 -11.46 -28.41
C GLN A 343 -16.88 -10.23 -27.48
N LYS A 344 -15.69 -9.93 -26.96
CA LYS A 344 -15.46 -8.79 -26.08
C LYS A 344 -15.44 -7.47 -26.85
N ARG A 345 -15.08 -7.50 -28.14
CA ARG A 345 -15.21 -6.36 -29.05
C ARG A 345 -16.69 -6.00 -29.27
N LEU A 346 -17.56 -6.98 -29.50
CA LEU A 346 -19.01 -6.78 -29.61
C LEU A 346 -19.63 -6.23 -28.31
N GLN A 347 -19.20 -6.72 -27.14
CA GLN A 347 -19.65 -6.17 -25.86
C GLN A 347 -19.22 -4.72 -25.63
N LEU A 348 -18.00 -4.36 -26.03
CA LEU A 348 -17.53 -2.98 -25.92
C LEU A 348 -18.25 -2.05 -26.92
N GLU A 349 -18.60 -2.56 -28.09
CA GLU A 349 -19.38 -1.84 -29.09
C GLU A 349 -20.81 -1.57 -28.60
N SER A 350 -21.47 -2.56 -27.99
CA SER A 350 -22.81 -2.37 -27.40
C SER A 350 -22.80 -1.41 -26.21
N VAL A 351 -21.77 -1.46 -25.35
CA VAL A 351 -21.60 -0.47 -24.27
C VAL A 351 -21.38 0.93 -24.83
N LYS A 352 -20.60 1.07 -25.90
CA LYS A 352 -20.35 2.35 -26.56
C LYS A 352 -21.62 2.92 -27.21
N GLU A 353 -22.44 2.05 -27.79
CA GLU A 353 -23.74 2.42 -28.35
C GLU A 353 -24.72 2.87 -27.27
N ASN A 354 -24.77 2.14 -26.14
CA ASN A 354 -25.58 2.50 -24.97
C ASN A 354 -25.15 3.82 -24.31
N ILE A 355 -23.86 4.19 -24.37
CA ILE A 355 -23.37 5.47 -23.84
C ILE A 355 -23.58 6.61 -24.85
N ARG A 356 -23.55 6.33 -26.15
CA ARG A 356 -23.77 7.35 -27.20
C ARG A 356 -25.19 7.91 -27.19
N HIS A 357 -26.16 7.09 -26.82
CA HIS A 357 -27.54 7.52 -26.67
C HIS A 357 -27.94 7.29 -25.21
N PRO A 358 -27.72 8.28 -24.31
CA PRO A 358 -28.37 8.24 -23.01
C PRO A 358 -29.87 8.32 -23.29
N LEU A 359 -30.51 7.15 -23.37
CA LEU A 359 -31.96 7.02 -23.31
C LEU A 359 -32.38 7.81 -22.08
N ARG A 360 -32.98 8.99 -22.31
CA ARG A 360 -33.85 9.63 -21.34
C ARG A 360 -34.90 8.58 -21.00
N ARG A 361 -34.64 7.79 -19.96
CA ARG A 361 -35.68 7.05 -19.28
C ARG A 361 -36.48 8.12 -18.56
N ASP A 362 -37.52 8.59 -19.24
CA ASP A 362 -38.55 9.41 -18.65
C ASP A 362 -39.12 8.60 -17.49
N ASN A 363 -38.76 9.05 -16.28
CA ASN A 363 -39.02 8.39 -15.03
C ASN A 363 -40.41 8.81 -14.53
N GLU A 364 -41.42 8.71 -15.39
CA GLU A 364 -42.77 9.26 -15.15
C GLU A 364 -43.68 8.31 -14.36
N ASP A 365 -43.34 7.02 -14.24
CA ASP A 365 -44.26 6.03 -13.64
C ASP A 365 -44.13 5.86 -12.11
N ASN A 366 -43.27 6.63 -11.43
CA ASN A 366 -43.07 6.48 -9.97
C ASN A 366 -43.67 7.61 -9.12
N ALA A 367 -44.58 8.42 -9.68
CA ALA A 367 -45.22 9.55 -8.99
C ALA A 367 -46.71 9.33 -8.64
N MET A 368 -47.31 8.16 -8.91
CA MET A 368 -48.77 7.98 -8.81
C MET A 368 -49.30 7.48 -7.46
N TYR A 369 -48.45 7.27 -6.44
CA TYR A 369 -48.87 6.73 -5.13
C TYR A 369 -48.31 7.46 -3.89
N SER A 370 -48.12 8.78 -3.95
CA SER A 370 -47.95 9.58 -2.72
C SER A 370 -49.25 10.29 -2.35
N ALA A 371 -49.94 9.69 -1.38
CA ALA A 371 -51.16 10.17 -0.73
C ALA A 371 -51.04 11.58 -0.13
N PRO A 372 -52.17 12.30 0.05
CA PRO A 372 -52.18 13.68 0.48
C PRO A 372 -52.24 13.83 2.01
N VAL A 373 -51.60 14.91 2.48
CA VAL A 373 -51.97 15.72 3.65
C VAL A 373 -51.65 15.17 5.05
N GLY A 374 -50.70 15.84 5.69
CA GLY A 374 -50.45 15.78 7.13
C GLY A 374 -49.37 16.79 7.53
N GLN A 375 -49.77 18.05 7.74
CA GLN A 375 -48.92 19.10 8.28
C GLN A 375 -48.28 18.64 9.59
N GLN A 376 -46.94 18.66 9.67
CA GLN A 376 -46.23 19.02 10.89
C GLN A 376 -44.76 19.35 10.58
N GLU A 377 -44.41 20.60 10.88
CA GLU A 377 -43.07 21.14 10.78
C GLU A 377 -42.13 20.48 11.81
N LYS A 378 -41.21 19.61 11.36
CA LYS A 378 -39.93 19.39 12.06
C LYS A 378 -38.82 19.17 11.04
N LYS A 379 -38.08 20.26 10.76
CA LYS A 379 -36.80 20.23 10.05
C LYS A 379 -35.79 19.42 10.87
N ARG A 380 -35.64 18.13 10.57
CA ARG A 380 -34.42 17.36 10.83
C ARG A 380 -33.67 17.22 9.52
N ALA A 381 -32.54 17.90 9.42
CA ALA A 381 -31.59 17.72 8.34
C ALA A 381 -31.02 16.29 8.43
N ILE A 382 -31.58 15.38 7.64
CA ILE A 382 -30.99 14.07 7.37
C ILE A 382 -29.85 14.32 6.39
N ALA A 383 -28.63 14.32 6.92
CA ALA A 383 -27.40 14.22 6.16
C ALA A 383 -27.42 12.88 5.40
N ARG A 384 -27.83 12.94 4.13
CA ARG A 384 -27.59 11.86 3.18
C ARG A 384 -26.08 11.73 3.00
N HIS A 385 -25.55 10.56 3.35
CA HIS A 385 -24.23 10.10 2.94
C HIS A 385 -24.16 10.07 1.41
N GLY A 386 -23.69 11.17 0.82
CA GLY A 386 -23.21 11.19 -0.56
C GLY A 386 -21.81 10.59 -0.59
N THR A 387 -21.68 9.41 -1.18
CA THR A 387 -20.42 8.88 -1.71
C THR A 387 -20.01 9.72 -2.92
N ALA A 388 -19.39 10.87 -2.66
CA ALA A 388 -18.82 11.74 -3.67
C ALA A 388 -17.33 11.92 -3.38
N ASP A 389 -16.51 10.94 -3.79
CA ASP A 389 -15.06 11.10 -3.96
C ASP A 389 -14.60 10.28 -5.17
N ASN A 390 -14.90 10.81 -6.35
CA ASN A 390 -14.10 10.56 -7.55
C ASN A 390 -14.27 11.72 -8.54
N ARG A 391 -13.69 12.88 -8.19
CA ARG A 391 -13.37 13.91 -9.19
C ARG A 391 -11.96 14.41 -8.95
N VAL A 392 -11.07 13.87 -9.78
CA VAL A 392 -9.70 14.33 -10.00
C VAL A 392 -9.75 15.80 -10.46
N ASN A 393 -9.40 16.72 -9.57
CA ASN A 393 -9.02 18.09 -9.93
C ASN A 393 -7.58 18.06 -10.48
N TYR A 394 -7.45 18.25 -11.79
CA TYR A 394 -6.20 18.61 -12.45
C TYR A 394 -6.31 20.03 -13.01
N THR A 395 -5.22 20.77 -12.89
CA THR A 395 -4.87 22.05 -13.56
C THR A 395 -5.51 23.35 -13.05
N GLN A 396 -4.93 23.86 -11.97
CA GLN A 396 -4.88 25.29 -11.69
C GLN A 396 -3.77 25.92 -12.58
N GLN A 397 -4.14 26.45 -13.74
CA GLN A 397 -3.28 27.35 -14.50
C GLN A 397 -3.58 28.80 -14.07
N HIS A 398 -2.53 29.46 -13.59
CA HIS A 398 -2.50 30.90 -13.41
C HIS A 398 -2.71 31.60 -14.77
N LYS A 399 -3.82 32.33 -14.94
CA LYS A 399 -3.90 33.44 -15.89
C LYS A 399 -4.37 34.69 -15.14
N SER A 400 -3.40 35.56 -14.92
CA SER A 400 -3.55 36.97 -14.62
C SER A 400 -4.54 37.64 -15.58
N LYS A 401 -5.56 38.28 -15.05
CA LYS A 401 -6.22 39.43 -15.68
C LYS A 401 -6.48 40.48 -14.61
N ASN A 402 -5.53 41.40 -14.51
CA ASN A 402 -5.81 42.78 -14.14
C ASN A 402 -6.49 43.48 -15.34
N VAL A 403 -7.07 44.64 -15.03
CA VAL A 403 -7.61 45.70 -15.90
C VAL A 403 -9.15 45.71 -15.98
N THR A 404 -9.86 46.44 -15.10
CA THR A 404 -10.17 47.89 -15.05
C THR A 404 -11.50 48.24 -15.77
N SER A 405 -12.28 49.09 -15.10
CA SER A 405 -13.37 49.97 -15.59
C SER A 405 -14.77 49.36 -15.69
N VAL A 406 -15.75 49.71 -14.84
CA VAL A 406 -16.46 51.00 -14.59
C VAL A 406 -17.77 51.10 -15.40
N ARG A 407 -18.84 51.50 -14.69
CA ARG A 407 -20.19 51.96 -15.14
C ARG A 407 -21.09 50.88 -15.80
N ASN A 408 -22.39 50.78 -15.56
CA ASN A 408 -23.39 51.75 -15.09
C ASN A 408 -24.55 51.01 -14.36
N LEU A 409 -25.12 51.70 -13.37
CA LEU A 409 -26.44 51.49 -12.79
C LEU A 409 -27.54 51.99 -13.74
N GLN A 410 -28.71 51.33 -13.73
CA GLN A 410 -30.11 51.80 -13.90
C GLN A 410 -30.94 50.68 -14.57
N SER A 411 -31.85 49.99 -13.88
CA SER A 411 -33.20 50.36 -13.39
C SER A 411 -34.31 50.29 -14.47
N TYR A 412 -35.46 49.77 -14.05
CA TYR A 412 -36.81 49.70 -14.69
C TYR A 412 -37.13 48.41 -15.46
N VAL A 413 -38.01 47.53 -14.94
CA VAL A 413 -39.50 47.55 -14.86
C VAL A 413 -40.14 46.99 -16.14
N LYS A 414 -40.76 45.83 -15.95
CA LYS A 414 -42.08 45.35 -16.42
C LYS A 414 -42.80 46.00 -17.62
N ASP A 415 -43.46 45.07 -18.32
CA ASP A 415 -44.72 45.11 -19.07
C ASP A 415 -44.66 45.32 -20.60
N ASP A 416 -45.06 44.23 -21.26
CA ASP A 416 -46.02 44.07 -22.35
C ASP A 416 -46.02 44.97 -23.60
N ASN A 417 -46.22 44.23 -24.71
CA ASN A 417 -47.05 44.53 -25.87
C ASN A 417 -46.45 45.22 -27.11
N ILE A 418 -47.00 44.78 -28.27
CA ILE A 418 -46.90 45.31 -29.65
C ILE A 418 -45.70 44.73 -30.45
N SER A 419 -45.91 43.65 -31.23
CA SER A 419 -46.46 43.61 -32.60
C SER A 419 -45.47 44.02 -33.71
N SER A 420 -45.17 43.02 -34.55
CA SER A 420 -45.17 43.04 -36.02
C SER A 420 -44.38 44.11 -36.78
N HIS A 421 -43.32 43.67 -37.48
CA HIS A 421 -43.06 43.85 -38.94
C HIS A 421 -41.57 43.61 -39.20
N SER A 422 -41.19 42.62 -40.01
CA SER A 422 -41.18 42.62 -41.49
C SER A 422 -39.95 43.30 -42.08
N SER A 423 -39.42 42.67 -43.13
CA SER A 423 -38.45 43.14 -44.13
C SER A 423 -36.97 42.91 -43.76
N GLN A 424 -36.31 41.89 -44.27
CA GLN A 424 -35.75 41.74 -45.64
C GLN A 424 -34.81 42.86 -46.08
N ASN A 425 -33.70 42.40 -46.65
CA ASN A 425 -32.68 43.09 -47.44
C ASN A 425 -31.76 43.99 -46.61
N GLY A 426 -30.43 43.87 -46.70
CA GLY A 426 -29.63 43.32 -47.78
C GLY A 426 -28.59 44.38 -48.14
N GLN A 427 -27.37 43.92 -48.41
CA GLN A 427 -26.28 44.65 -49.07
C GLN A 427 -25.55 45.67 -48.18
N ASN A 428 -24.29 45.35 -47.88
CA ASN A 428 -23.08 45.87 -48.55
C ASN A 428 -22.86 47.35 -48.26
N ILE A 429 -21.62 47.66 -47.85
CA ILE A 429 -20.75 48.75 -48.33
C ILE A 429 -19.76 49.02 -47.19
N LYS A 430 -18.55 48.44 -47.29
CA LYS A 430 -17.31 49.05 -47.78
C LYS A 430 -16.62 49.97 -46.76
N HIS A 431 -15.34 49.68 -46.63
CA HIS A 431 -14.20 50.61 -46.64
C HIS A 431 -13.88 51.53 -45.48
N ASN A 432 -12.55 51.60 -45.31
CA ASN A 432 -11.71 52.65 -44.74
C ASN A 432 -11.74 52.73 -43.22
N GLY A 433 -10.60 52.78 -42.54
CA GLY A 433 -9.27 53.25 -42.92
C GLY A 433 -8.69 53.76 -41.60
N PHE A 434 -7.44 53.51 -41.27
CA PHE A 434 -6.30 54.32 -41.71
C PHE A 434 -5.56 54.70 -40.42
N SER A 435 -4.23 54.65 -40.48
CA SER A 435 -3.25 55.27 -39.55
C SER A 435 -3.27 54.80 -38.09
N SER A 436 -2.15 54.52 -37.43
CA SER A 436 -0.75 54.76 -37.76
C SER A 436 0.15 54.06 -36.73
N GLU A 437 1.28 53.57 -37.26
CA GLU A 437 2.62 53.51 -36.68
C GLU A 437 2.94 54.59 -35.62
N PRO A 438 3.92 54.35 -34.71
CA PRO A 438 5.32 54.45 -35.13
C PRO A 438 6.30 53.42 -34.53
N GLU A 439 7.20 52.99 -35.43
CA GLU A 439 8.66 52.86 -35.33
C GLU A 439 9.36 53.33 -34.04
N MET A 440 10.42 52.61 -33.62
CA MET A 440 11.74 53.16 -33.22
C MET A 440 12.76 52.05 -32.87
N MET A 441 13.70 51.85 -33.80
CA MET A 441 15.16 51.68 -33.71
C MET A 441 15.88 50.94 -32.55
N HIS A 442 16.70 49.98 -33.01
CA HIS A 442 18.11 49.61 -32.68
C HIS A 442 18.69 49.70 -31.26
N LYS A 443 19.39 48.65 -30.80
CA LYS A 443 20.88 48.54 -30.89
C LYS A 443 21.49 47.33 -30.15
N ASP A 444 22.47 46.75 -30.85
CA ASP A 444 23.76 46.20 -30.41
C ASP A 444 23.93 44.76 -29.89
N GLU A 445 24.82 44.09 -30.64
CA GLU A 445 25.48 42.80 -30.50
C GLU A 445 26.59 42.78 -29.42
N GLU A 446 27.20 41.59 -29.27
CA GLU A 446 28.47 41.25 -28.58
C GLU A 446 28.35 40.90 -27.08
N ARG A 447 28.93 39.81 -26.53
CA ARG A 447 29.85 38.77 -27.00
C ARG A 447 29.73 37.56 -26.04
N ARG A 448 29.64 36.35 -26.61
CA ARG A 448 29.83 35.05 -25.93
C ARG A 448 31.33 34.76 -25.75
N PRO A 449 31.75 34.11 -24.65
CA PRO A 449 32.95 33.27 -24.67
C PRO A 449 32.58 31.79 -24.76
N GLN A 450 33.13 31.14 -25.79
CA GLN A 450 33.11 29.70 -26.03
C GLN A 450 33.81 28.94 -24.89
N ARG A 451 33.15 27.93 -24.30
CA ARG A 451 33.81 26.97 -23.42
C ARG A 451 34.44 25.85 -24.25
N ARG A 452 35.77 25.84 -24.26
CA ARG A 452 36.62 24.79 -24.80
C ARG A 452 36.44 23.49 -24.00
N ASN A 453 36.30 22.38 -24.72
CA ASN A 453 36.46 21.03 -24.23
C ASN A 453 37.92 20.82 -23.79
N ILE A 454 38.14 20.52 -22.52
CA ILE A 454 39.42 19.98 -22.03
C ILE A 454 39.13 18.62 -21.41
N LYS A 455 39.55 17.56 -22.12
CA LYS A 455 39.73 16.21 -21.57
C LYS A 455 40.95 16.23 -20.64
N PRO A 456 40.87 15.73 -19.40
CA PRO A 456 42.08 15.42 -18.66
C PRO A 456 42.58 14.03 -19.06
N LEU A 457 43.76 14.03 -19.65
CA LEU A 457 44.64 12.88 -19.82
C LEU A 457 45.37 12.66 -18.47
N ALA A 458 45.14 11.53 -17.80
CA ALA A 458 45.95 11.07 -16.67
C ALA A 458 46.26 9.60 -16.96
N GLN A 459 47.42 9.27 -17.54
CA GLN A 459 48.71 9.06 -16.88
C GLN A 459 48.63 8.16 -15.64
N ASN A 460 48.99 6.91 -15.89
CA ASN A 460 49.72 5.97 -15.04
C ASN A 460 50.33 6.58 -13.76
N SER A 461 49.93 6.03 -12.61
CA SER A 461 50.78 5.97 -11.42
C SER A 461 50.38 4.75 -10.58
N ASN A 462 50.86 3.57 -11.00
CA ASN A 462 51.13 2.48 -10.09
C ASN A 462 52.38 2.85 -9.29
N GLN A 463 52.25 3.26 -8.02
CA GLN A 463 53.18 2.97 -6.92
C GLN A 463 52.85 3.84 -5.70
N SER A 464 53.05 3.23 -4.53
CA SER A 464 53.06 3.82 -3.17
C SER A 464 51.81 3.55 -2.35
N GLN A 465 51.69 2.30 -1.94
CA GLN A 465 51.21 1.97 -0.60
C GLN A 465 52.24 2.45 0.44
N LEU A 466 51.71 2.69 1.65
CA LEU A 466 52.37 2.84 2.95
C LEU A 466 52.57 4.27 3.46
N LEU A 467 52.07 4.46 4.68
CA LEU A 467 52.27 5.56 5.62
C LEU A 467 51.40 6.81 5.42
N ASN A 468 50.14 6.72 5.85
CA ASN A 468 49.50 7.85 6.56
C ASN A 468 48.35 7.37 7.44
N GLU A 469 48.73 6.72 8.55
CA GLU A 469 47.84 6.20 9.58
C GLU A 469 47.70 7.24 10.70
N ASN A 470 47.12 8.42 10.43
CA ASN A 470 46.76 9.37 11.50
C ASN A 470 45.76 10.49 11.12
N GLN A 471 45.02 10.35 10.02
CA GLN A 471 43.92 11.28 9.75
C GLN A 471 42.65 10.81 10.48
N LYS A 472 42.27 11.58 11.51
CA LYS A 472 41.01 11.45 12.24
C LYS A 472 39.87 11.37 11.22
N LYS A 473 39.29 10.17 11.08
CA LYS A 473 38.13 9.93 10.21
C LYS A 473 37.02 10.90 10.65
N PRO A 474 36.38 11.61 9.71
CA PRO A 474 35.26 12.47 10.04
C PRO A 474 34.19 11.64 10.78
N PRO A 475 33.48 12.23 11.77
CA PRO A 475 32.52 11.50 12.59
C PRO A 475 31.54 10.77 11.68
N LYS A 476 31.44 9.45 11.88
CA LYS A 476 30.55 8.58 11.10
C LYS A 476 29.13 9.11 11.18
N ASP A 477 28.60 9.55 10.05
CA ASP A 477 27.20 9.92 9.91
C ASP A 477 26.36 8.64 9.80
N TYR A 478 25.97 8.12 10.96
CA TYR A 478 25.16 6.92 11.08
C TYR A 478 23.83 7.03 10.31
N LEU A 479 23.28 8.22 10.10
CA LEU A 479 22.06 8.38 9.29
C LEU A 479 22.34 8.18 7.79
N ARG A 480 23.51 8.60 7.30
CA ARG A 480 23.93 8.37 5.91
C ARG A 480 24.26 6.90 5.65
N GLU A 481 24.90 6.23 6.61
CA GLU A 481 25.13 4.78 6.57
C GLU A 481 23.79 4.01 6.61
N PHE A 482 22.85 4.35 7.49
CA PHE A 482 21.53 3.69 7.54
C PHE A 482 20.69 3.89 6.26
N LYS A 483 20.78 5.06 5.62
CA LYS A 483 20.10 5.33 4.34
C LYS A 483 20.74 4.57 3.18
N SER A 484 22.07 4.49 3.13
CA SER A 484 22.80 3.72 2.10
C SER A 484 22.56 2.22 2.27
N LYS A 485 22.54 1.71 3.51
CA LYS A 485 22.29 0.30 3.82
C LYS A 485 20.88 -0.14 3.40
N ARG A 486 19.85 0.67 3.66
CA ARG A 486 18.47 0.42 3.15
C ARG A 486 18.34 0.41 1.63
N GLY A 487 19.23 1.09 0.89
CA GLY A 487 19.23 1.11 -0.57
C GLY A 487 19.96 -0.10 -1.16
N GLN A 488 21.07 -0.52 -0.56
CA GLN A 488 21.86 -1.65 -1.03
C GLN A 488 21.25 -3.01 -0.69
N ASP A 489 20.61 -3.16 0.49
CA ASP A 489 20.00 -4.43 0.94
C ASP A 489 18.87 -4.94 0.03
N LYS A 490 18.26 -4.05 -0.79
CA LYS A 490 17.18 -4.43 -1.71
C LYS A 490 17.66 -4.97 -3.05
N ASN A 491 18.83 -4.53 -3.54
CA ASN A 491 19.36 -4.97 -4.83
C ASN A 491 20.41 -6.09 -4.71
N GLN A 492 21.04 -6.27 -3.55
CA GLN A 492 22.06 -7.33 -3.37
C GLN A 492 21.49 -8.71 -3.02
N ASN A 493 20.27 -8.80 -2.47
CA ASN A 493 19.73 -10.07 -1.99
C ASN A 493 19.10 -10.96 -3.07
N GLN A 494 18.70 -10.43 -4.23
CA GLN A 494 18.06 -11.25 -5.27
C GLN A 494 19.05 -12.19 -5.96
N ASN A 495 20.27 -11.75 -6.28
CA ASN A 495 21.26 -12.61 -6.96
C ASN A 495 21.96 -13.64 -6.06
N TYR A 496 21.74 -13.61 -4.74
CA TYR A 496 22.51 -14.44 -3.81
C TYR A 496 22.09 -15.91 -3.85
N ALA A 497 20.79 -16.19 -4.06
CA ALA A 497 20.26 -17.55 -4.08
C ALA A 497 20.70 -18.32 -5.34
N ALA A 498 20.66 -17.67 -6.50
CA ALA A 498 21.19 -18.23 -7.75
C ALA A 498 22.70 -18.53 -7.66
N GLN A 499 23.49 -17.59 -7.12
CA GLN A 499 24.94 -17.78 -6.94
C GLN A 499 25.27 -18.89 -5.94
N GLU A 500 24.46 -19.07 -4.89
CA GLU A 500 24.64 -20.14 -3.92
C GLU A 500 24.39 -21.52 -4.54
N MET A 501 23.33 -21.67 -5.35
CA MET A 501 23.05 -22.92 -6.06
C MET A 501 24.11 -23.25 -7.12
N GLU A 502 24.58 -22.24 -7.86
CA GLU A 502 25.68 -22.41 -8.81
C GLU A 502 26.98 -22.85 -8.11
N ARG A 503 27.28 -22.30 -6.92
CA ARG A 503 28.41 -22.73 -6.10
C ARG A 503 28.29 -24.17 -5.61
N LEU A 504 27.09 -24.62 -5.25
CA LEU A 504 26.87 -26.01 -4.81
C LEU A 504 27.12 -26.99 -5.96
N LEU A 505 26.67 -26.65 -7.17
CA LEU A 505 26.91 -27.46 -8.37
C LEU A 505 28.38 -27.45 -8.80
N ALA A 506 29.07 -26.32 -8.63
CA ALA A 506 30.49 -26.18 -8.98
C ALA A 506 31.47 -26.79 -7.97
N ASN A 507 31.00 -27.25 -6.80
CA ASN A 507 31.90 -27.76 -5.75
C ASN A 507 32.38 -29.19 -6.09
N PRO A 508 33.69 -29.42 -6.33
CA PRO A 508 34.21 -30.73 -6.72
C PRO A 508 34.27 -31.74 -5.56
N GLN A 509 34.09 -31.30 -4.31
CA GLN A 509 34.18 -32.19 -3.14
C GLN A 509 32.90 -32.96 -2.82
N LEU A 510 31.76 -32.54 -3.38
CA LEU A 510 30.47 -33.19 -3.16
C LEU A 510 30.22 -34.25 -4.24
N SER A 511 29.66 -35.40 -3.83
CA SER A 511 29.15 -36.39 -4.77
C SER A 511 27.97 -35.83 -5.57
N ASP A 512 27.77 -36.26 -6.81
CA ASP A 512 26.67 -35.75 -7.65
C ASP A 512 25.29 -36.05 -7.03
N VAL A 513 25.16 -37.15 -6.29
CA VAL A 513 23.96 -37.47 -5.51
C VAL A 513 23.74 -36.46 -4.37
N GLU A 514 24.80 -36.05 -3.68
CA GLU A 514 24.73 -35.07 -2.59
C GLU A 514 24.46 -33.66 -3.13
N LYS A 515 25.07 -33.29 -4.26
CA LYS A 515 24.76 -32.04 -4.98
C LYS A 515 23.28 -32.01 -5.36
N TYR A 516 22.77 -33.12 -5.90
CA TYR A 516 21.37 -33.26 -6.27
C TYR A 516 20.45 -33.05 -5.06
N GLU A 517 20.70 -33.74 -3.94
CA GLU A 517 19.90 -33.57 -2.73
C GLU A 517 19.95 -32.15 -2.18
N LEU A 518 21.13 -31.52 -2.14
CA LEU A 518 21.30 -30.15 -1.64
C LEU A 518 20.57 -29.12 -2.51
N VAL A 519 20.69 -29.21 -3.83
CA VAL A 519 19.99 -28.29 -4.74
C VAL A 519 18.48 -28.54 -4.71
N LYS A 520 18.04 -29.80 -4.59
CA LYS A 520 16.62 -30.14 -4.37
C LYS A 520 16.07 -29.50 -3.09
N ILE A 521 16.76 -29.65 -1.96
CA ILE A 521 16.35 -29.04 -0.69
C ILE A 521 16.30 -27.51 -0.81
N LYS A 522 17.30 -26.89 -1.44
CA LYS A 522 17.36 -25.43 -1.61
C LYS A 522 16.26 -24.89 -2.53
N THR A 523 15.98 -25.58 -3.63
CA THR A 523 14.88 -25.20 -4.55
C THR A 523 13.51 -25.35 -3.88
N ASP A 524 13.28 -26.41 -3.11
CA ASP A 524 12.06 -26.59 -2.33
C ASP A 524 11.90 -25.46 -1.27
N GLN A 525 12.98 -25.04 -0.62
CA GLN A 525 12.96 -23.89 0.31
C GLN A 525 12.63 -22.57 -0.40
N LEU A 526 13.19 -22.34 -1.59
CA LEU A 526 12.92 -21.17 -2.43
C LEU A 526 11.45 -21.10 -2.83
N GLU A 527 10.88 -22.23 -3.28
CA GLU A 527 9.46 -22.34 -3.63
C GLU A 527 8.53 -22.12 -2.44
N GLN A 528 8.83 -22.74 -1.29
CA GLN A 528 8.03 -22.54 -0.08
C GLN A 528 8.03 -21.07 0.36
N LYS A 529 9.18 -20.40 0.26
CA LYS A 529 9.30 -18.98 0.59
C LYS A 529 8.55 -18.10 -0.42
N ALA A 530 8.68 -18.36 -1.71
CA ALA A 530 7.94 -17.65 -2.77
C ALA A 530 6.43 -17.78 -2.57
N HIS A 531 5.95 -18.99 -2.32
CA HIS A 531 4.53 -19.28 -2.07
C HIS A 531 3.99 -18.62 -0.80
N LEU A 532 4.79 -18.54 0.27
CA LEU A 532 4.38 -17.83 1.48
C LEU A 532 4.27 -16.32 1.24
N GLU A 533 5.22 -15.75 0.49
CA GLU A 533 5.23 -14.33 0.14
C GLU A 533 4.08 -13.97 -0.84
N GLU A 534 3.74 -14.87 -1.76
CA GLU A 534 2.55 -14.81 -2.61
C GLU A 534 1.25 -14.79 -1.78
N LYS A 535 1.13 -15.70 -0.80
CA LYS A 535 0.00 -15.72 0.13
C LYS A 535 -0.09 -14.41 0.92
N MET A 536 1.03 -13.85 1.35
CA MET A 536 1.05 -12.54 2.02
C MET A 536 0.61 -11.41 1.11
N LEU A 537 1.03 -11.39 -0.16
CA LEU A 537 0.60 -10.41 -1.16
C LEU A 537 -0.91 -10.47 -1.41
N ASN A 538 -1.46 -11.67 -1.53
CA ASN A 538 -2.89 -11.87 -1.70
C ASN A 538 -3.71 -11.35 -0.51
N VAL A 539 -3.18 -11.47 0.72
CA VAL A 539 -3.83 -10.95 1.93
C VAL A 539 -3.72 -9.43 2.06
N MET A 540 -2.61 -8.81 1.61
CA MET A 540 -2.42 -7.35 1.70
C MET A 540 -3.23 -6.54 0.68
N GLY A 541 -3.90 -7.20 -0.27
CA GLY A 541 -4.79 -6.59 -1.26
C GLY A 541 -4.03 -5.92 -2.41
N GLN A 542 -4.49 -6.10 -3.65
CA GLN A 542 -3.74 -5.79 -4.88
C GLN A 542 -3.56 -4.28 -5.21
N ASN A 543 -4.17 -3.37 -4.46
CA ASN A 543 -4.37 -1.98 -4.92
C ASN A 543 -3.22 -0.99 -4.63
N THR A 544 -1.99 -1.45 -4.35
CA THR A 544 -0.85 -0.53 -4.19
C THR A 544 0.25 -0.83 -5.20
N ASN A 545 0.81 0.20 -5.82
CA ASN A 545 1.95 0.08 -6.77
C ASN A 545 3.16 -0.65 -6.16
N ARG A 546 3.27 -0.73 -4.83
CA ARG A 546 4.29 -1.52 -4.12
C ARG A 546 4.08 -3.03 -4.20
N ASN A 547 2.89 -3.50 -4.57
CA ASN A 547 2.62 -4.93 -4.74
C ASN A 547 3.21 -5.44 -6.05
N VAL A 548 3.29 -4.60 -7.09
CA VAL A 548 3.85 -5.01 -8.38
C VAL A 548 5.32 -5.43 -8.23
N ASP A 549 6.14 -4.62 -7.55
CA ASP A 549 7.55 -4.95 -7.29
C ASP A 549 7.71 -6.25 -6.51
N LYS A 550 6.84 -6.49 -5.53
CA LYS A 550 6.85 -7.72 -4.72
C LYS A 550 6.36 -8.94 -5.49
N THR A 551 5.35 -8.78 -6.35
CA THR A 551 4.88 -9.85 -7.23
C THR A 551 5.97 -10.22 -8.24
N ILE A 552 6.69 -9.23 -8.78
CA ILE A 552 7.88 -9.49 -9.62
C ILE A 552 8.92 -10.29 -8.83
N GLN A 553 9.22 -9.89 -7.59
CA GLN A 553 10.17 -10.60 -6.75
C GLN A 553 9.76 -12.07 -6.47
N VAL A 554 8.48 -12.32 -6.19
CA VAL A 554 7.95 -13.69 -6.02
C VAL A 554 8.10 -14.51 -7.30
N ASN A 555 7.79 -13.91 -8.46
CA ASN A 555 7.96 -14.55 -9.75
C ASN A 555 9.44 -14.85 -10.04
N ASP A 556 10.35 -13.93 -9.73
CA ASP A 556 11.80 -14.14 -9.88
C ASP A 556 12.28 -15.33 -9.03
N MET A 557 11.78 -15.47 -7.80
CA MET A 557 12.10 -16.63 -6.95
C MET A 557 11.60 -17.96 -7.54
N TYR A 558 10.38 -17.99 -8.10
CA TYR A 558 9.89 -19.18 -8.79
C TYR A 558 10.72 -19.49 -10.04
N ILE A 559 11.09 -18.47 -10.82
CA ILE A 559 11.95 -18.62 -12.01
C ILE A 559 13.32 -19.17 -11.61
N GLU A 560 13.92 -18.69 -10.52
CA GLU A 560 15.19 -19.20 -9.99
C GLU A 560 15.10 -20.66 -9.55
N SER A 561 14.02 -21.03 -8.85
CA SER A 561 13.77 -22.45 -8.49
C SER A 561 13.69 -23.33 -9.74
N ILE A 562 12.93 -22.90 -10.75
CA ILE A 562 12.78 -23.63 -12.01
C ILE A 562 14.13 -23.75 -12.73
N LYS A 563 14.90 -22.66 -12.82
CA LYS A 563 16.24 -22.67 -13.45
C LYS A 563 17.17 -23.65 -12.75
N ALA A 564 17.20 -23.67 -11.42
CA ALA A 564 18.03 -24.60 -10.68
C ALA A 564 17.60 -26.06 -10.88
N LYS A 565 16.29 -26.34 -10.90
CA LYS A 565 15.77 -27.68 -11.22
C LYS A 565 16.14 -28.11 -12.65
N LEU A 566 16.13 -27.19 -13.61
CA LEU A 566 16.56 -27.46 -14.99
C LEU A 566 18.07 -27.70 -15.09
N MET A 567 18.89 -26.90 -14.40
CA MET A 567 20.34 -27.13 -14.33
C MET A 567 20.71 -28.50 -13.75
N MET A 568 19.91 -29.00 -12.80
CA MET A 568 20.08 -30.36 -12.28
C MET A 568 19.75 -31.42 -13.33
N LEU A 569 18.70 -31.20 -14.14
CA LEU A 569 18.33 -32.12 -15.21
C LEU A 569 19.36 -32.16 -16.33
N ASP A 570 20.01 -31.05 -16.65
CA ASP A 570 21.07 -30.98 -17.67
C ASP A 570 22.37 -31.70 -17.25
N GLN A 571 22.56 -31.96 -15.96
CA GLN A 571 23.73 -32.67 -15.42
C GLN A 571 23.53 -34.18 -15.25
N ILE A 572 22.28 -34.66 -15.31
CA ILE A 572 21.91 -36.09 -15.31
C ILE A 572 21.94 -36.59 -16.74
#